data_AF-A0A4Q2KEV3-F1
#
_entry.id   AF-A0A4Q2KEV3-F1
#
_cell.length_a   1.000
_cell.length_b   1.000
_cell.length_c   1.000
_cell.angle_alpha   90.00
_cell.angle_beta   90.00
_cell.angle_gamma   90.00
#
_symmetry.space_group_name_H-M   'P 1'
#
loop_
_entity.id
_entity.type
_entity.pdbx_description
1 polymer ?
#
loop_
_entity_poly.entity_id
_entity_poly.type
_entity_poly.pdbx_seq_one_letter_code
_entity_poly.pdbx_strand_id
1 'polypeptide(L)'
;MEERNMQLDDDGKIKMRKNREDFLDHPEKEDDEEIVIDVPDFAGFREEDDNVGLSGDELSAKNQLYEQYVAEKKAQAEKIFEQAEALFAAGELESAGEKYLDSVAVHGGNWKAWFGVVRVQTKDMTDFSGIYDCQNAYNRALKRAGKAGKEELAATYDARLKQKIAENAEEAETLEEADAAYRASKRDGLSAALEASKKPFYLSLVCFAVALVAGIVLTCLINTVSGVQILIPAMILDAAAAVALVVSLVFFRNFHFARLAYKKNESSLSTEEGRAAAELRSENELIQSIIDDFHA
;
A
#
# COMPACT_ATOMS: atom_id res chain seq x y z
N MET A 1 26.72 21.00 21.78
CA MET A 1 28.03 21.55 21.37
C MET A 1 28.94 20.34 21.33
N GLU A 2 29.53 19.94 20.21
CA GLU A 2 30.35 20.75 19.31
C GLU A 2 30.19 20.31 17.84
N GLU A 3 30.73 21.16 16.99
CA GLU A 3 30.59 21.28 15.54
C GLU A 3 31.11 20.06 14.77
N ARG A 4 30.47 19.73 13.64
CA ARG A 4 31.08 18.90 12.59
C ARG A 4 31.07 19.67 11.28
N ASN A 5 32.06 20.55 11.15
CA ASN A 5 32.46 21.10 9.87
C ASN A 5 33.25 20.05 9.08
N MET A 6 33.05 20.15 7.77
CA MET A 6 33.40 19.20 6.71
C MET A 6 34.92 19.03 6.54
N GLN A 7 35.34 17.82 6.21
CA GLN A 7 36.47 17.58 5.31
C GLN A 7 36.01 16.58 4.25
N LEU A 8 36.10 17.02 2.98
CA LEU A 8 35.99 16.18 1.79
C LEU A 8 37.23 15.29 1.74
N ASP A 9 37.04 13.98 1.59
CA ASP A 9 38.06 13.06 1.10
C ASP A 9 37.73 12.73 -0.37
N ASP A 10 38.66 13.12 -1.24
CA ASP A 10 38.78 12.69 -2.62
C ASP A 10 39.22 11.22 -2.63
N ASP A 11 38.33 10.36 -3.13
CA ASP A 11 38.66 9.15 -3.89
C ASP A 11 37.33 8.53 -4.34
N GLY A 12 36.92 8.91 -5.56
CA GLY A 12 35.64 8.54 -6.18
C GLY A 12 35.48 7.05 -6.49
N LYS A 13 35.40 6.19 -5.46
CA LYS A 13 35.04 4.77 -5.60
C LYS A 13 34.11 4.32 -4.47
N ILE A 14 32.80 4.26 -4.76
CA ILE A 14 31.85 3.51 -3.92
C ILE A 14 32.08 2.03 -4.19
N LYS A 15 32.74 1.33 -3.26
CA LYS A 15 32.77 -0.14 -3.23
C LYS A 15 31.61 -0.65 -2.37
N MET A 16 30.53 -1.12 -2.98
CA MET A 16 29.57 -1.99 -2.29
C MET A 16 30.06 -3.45 -2.37
N ARG A 17 30.48 -4.02 -1.23
CA ARG A 17 30.57 -5.48 -1.10
C ARG A 17 29.17 -6.03 -0.86
N LYS A 18 28.61 -6.70 -1.88
CA LYS A 18 27.44 -7.56 -1.72
C LYS A 18 27.92 -8.85 -1.06
N ASN A 19 27.60 -9.05 0.21
CA ASN A 19 27.69 -10.37 0.83
C ASN A 19 26.66 -11.27 0.14
N ARG A 20 27.14 -12.23 -0.64
CA ARG A 20 26.43 -13.49 -0.86
C ARG A 20 27.43 -14.55 -1.29
N GLU A 21 27.77 -15.44 -0.37
CA GLU A 21 28.13 -16.81 -0.72
C GLU A 21 27.05 -17.70 -0.11
N ASP A 22 26.29 -18.30 -1.03
CA ASP A 22 25.30 -19.32 -0.80
C ASP A 22 26.01 -20.66 -0.48
N PHE A 23 25.32 -21.50 0.30
CA PHE A 23 25.62 -22.92 0.41
C PHE A 23 25.31 -23.62 -0.92
N LEU A 24 26.28 -24.42 -1.37
CA LEU A 24 26.18 -25.63 -2.23
C LEU A 24 25.99 -25.47 -3.75
N ASP A 25 27.11 -25.68 -4.46
CA ASP A 25 27.37 -26.74 -5.45
C ASP A 25 26.37 -27.04 -6.58
N HIS A 26 26.79 -26.58 -7.78
CA HIS A 26 27.03 -27.39 -9.00
C HIS A 26 25.84 -27.73 -9.95
N PRO A 27 26.11 -28.00 -11.25
CA PRO A 27 26.00 -27.01 -12.34
C PRO A 27 25.13 -27.49 -13.51
N GLU A 28 24.57 -26.60 -14.34
CA GLU A 28 24.37 -26.87 -15.77
C GLU A 28 24.04 -25.60 -16.56
N LYS A 29 24.38 -25.65 -17.85
CA LYS A 29 24.62 -24.56 -18.81
C LYS A 29 23.34 -24.01 -19.47
N GLU A 30 23.58 -22.93 -20.23
CA GLU A 30 22.81 -22.39 -21.39
C GLU A 30 21.61 -21.50 -21.00
N ASP A 31 21.45 -20.25 -21.43
CA ASP A 31 22.09 -19.43 -22.46
C ASP A 31 22.08 -17.95 -22.02
N ASP A 32 23.25 -17.31 -21.95
CA ASP A 32 23.34 -15.86 -21.80
C ASP A 32 23.29 -15.23 -23.20
N GLU A 33 22.12 -14.70 -23.58
CA GLU A 33 22.03 -13.70 -24.65
C GLU A 33 22.74 -12.43 -24.17
N GLU A 34 24.04 -12.35 -24.47
CA GLU A 34 24.88 -11.17 -24.28
C GLU A 34 24.32 -10.02 -25.12
N ILE A 35 23.59 -9.10 -24.47
CA ILE A 35 23.28 -7.79 -25.07
C ILE A 35 24.61 -7.03 -25.15
N VAL A 36 25.28 -7.13 -26.29
CA VAL A 36 26.42 -6.30 -26.65
C VAL A 36 25.89 -4.88 -26.90
N ILE A 37 25.92 -4.05 -25.86
CA ILE A 37 25.89 -2.61 -26.05
C ILE A 37 27.30 -2.23 -26.52
N ASP A 38 27.48 -2.03 -27.82
CA ASP A 38 28.68 -1.40 -28.37
C ASP A 38 28.77 0.02 -27.80
N VAL A 39 29.50 0.14 -26.70
CA VAL A 39 30.01 1.43 -26.23
C VAL A 39 31.02 1.87 -27.29
N PRO A 40 30.80 3.00 -27.99
CA PRO A 40 31.77 3.50 -28.95
C PRO A 40 33.14 3.55 -28.30
N ASP A 41 34.15 3.01 -28.98
CA ASP A 41 35.48 2.82 -28.44
C ASP A 41 36.10 4.17 -28.03
N PHE A 42 35.98 4.51 -26.75
CA PHE A 42 36.54 5.71 -26.14
C PHE A 42 38.03 5.49 -25.82
N ALA A 43 38.80 5.03 -26.81
CA ALA A 43 40.25 4.90 -26.71
C ALA A 43 40.97 6.26 -26.54
N GLY A 44 40.24 7.39 -26.63
CA GLY A 44 40.74 8.74 -26.31
C GLY A 44 40.38 9.25 -24.91
N PHE A 45 39.79 8.45 -24.03
CA PHE A 45 39.22 8.91 -22.74
C PHE A 45 39.56 8.02 -21.52
N ARG A 46 40.70 7.33 -21.50
CA ARG A 46 41.20 6.72 -20.26
C ARG A 46 42.38 7.49 -19.68
N GLU A 47 42.00 8.36 -18.75
CA GLU A 47 42.69 8.73 -17.50
C GLU A 47 44.23 8.74 -17.54
N GLU A 48 44.79 9.92 -17.83
CA GLU A 48 45.91 10.40 -17.04
C GLU A 48 45.37 11.44 -16.05
N ASP A 49 45.79 11.28 -14.80
CA ASP A 49 45.59 12.20 -13.68
C ASP A 49 45.85 13.65 -14.10
N ASP A 50 45.19 14.55 -13.37
CA ASP A 50 45.25 16.00 -13.45
C ASP A 50 44.38 16.67 -14.52
N ASN A 51 43.39 17.42 -14.02
CA ASN A 51 42.81 18.63 -14.63
C ASN A 51 43.89 19.74 -14.84
N VAL A 52 45.14 19.37 -15.13
CA VAL A 52 46.31 20.24 -15.25
C VAL A 52 46.99 19.89 -16.57
N GLY A 53 46.55 20.50 -17.67
CA GLY A 53 47.24 20.36 -18.96
C GLY A 53 46.39 20.52 -20.22
N LEU A 54 45.06 20.41 -20.14
CA LEU A 54 44.21 20.78 -21.27
C LEU A 54 44.30 22.29 -21.47
N SER A 55 44.66 22.72 -22.68
CA SER A 55 44.56 24.14 -23.03
C SER A 55 43.10 24.59 -22.90
N GLY A 56 42.86 25.87 -22.57
CA GLY A 56 41.50 26.41 -22.48
C GLY A 56 40.66 26.12 -23.73
N ASP A 57 41.32 25.99 -24.88
CA ASP A 57 40.70 25.65 -26.17
C ASP A 57 40.25 24.18 -26.24
N GLU A 58 41.03 23.22 -25.73
CA GLU A 58 40.66 21.79 -25.72
C GLU A 58 39.56 21.46 -24.70
N LEU A 59 39.54 22.17 -23.55
CA LEU A 59 38.45 22.07 -22.58
C LEU A 59 37.15 22.64 -23.16
N SER A 60 37.24 23.76 -23.90
CA SER A 60 36.09 24.35 -24.57
C SER A 60 35.54 23.46 -25.69
N ALA A 61 36.41 22.80 -26.46
CA ALA A 61 36.01 21.88 -27.52
C ALA A 61 35.32 20.62 -26.97
N LYS A 62 35.83 20.05 -25.86
CA LYS A 62 35.17 18.93 -25.17
C LYS A 62 33.81 19.34 -24.58
N ASN A 63 33.70 20.54 -24.01
CA ASN A 63 32.41 21.05 -23.52
C ASN A 63 31.41 21.26 -24.65
N GLN A 64 31.83 21.81 -25.80
CA GLN A 64 30.95 21.97 -26.97
C GLN A 64 30.47 20.63 -27.53
N LEU A 65 31.33 19.61 -27.59
CA LEU A 65 30.93 18.26 -28.03
C LEU A 65 29.94 17.63 -27.05
N TYR A 66 30.14 17.82 -25.75
CA TYR A 66 29.21 17.34 -24.73
C TYR A 66 27.85 18.06 -24.81
N GLU A 67 27.85 19.39 -25.00
CA GLU A 67 26.64 20.18 -25.20
C GLU A 67 25.88 19.74 -26.46
N GLN A 68 26.58 19.48 -27.57
CA GLN A 68 25.99 18.96 -28.80
C GLN A 68 25.38 17.58 -28.58
N TYR A 69 26.09 16.67 -27.91
CA TYR A 69 25.57 15.34 -27.57
C TYR A 69 24.30 15.42 -26.71
N VAL A 70 24.29 16.27 -25.67
CA VAL A 70 23.11 16.48 -24.82
C VAL A 70 21.95 17.08 -25.61
N ALA A 71 22.23 18.04 -26.50
CA ALA A 71 21.24 18.65 -27.37
C ALA A 71 20.62 17.63 -28.35
N GLU A 72 21.44 16.77 -28.95
CA GLU A 72 20.99 15.69 -29.82
C GLU A 72 20.10 14.69 -29.07
N LYS A 73 20.50 14.28 -27.85
CA LYS A 73 19.69 13.39 -27.01
C LYS A 73 18.37 14.02 -26.61
N LYS A 74 18.37 15.31 -26.27
CA LYS A 74 17.15 16.06 -25.98
C LYS A 74 16.22 16.10 -27.20
N ALA A 75 16.75 16.40 -28.38
CA ALA A 75 15.97 16.43 -29.61
C ALA A 75 15.42 15.05 -30.02
N GLN A 76 16.19 13.99 -29.80
CA GLN A 76 15.74 12.61 -30.00
C GLN A 76 14.60 12.25 -29.03
N ALA A 77 14.75 12.58 -27.74
CA ALA A 77 13.73 12.34 -26.74
C ALA A 77 12.43 13.13 -27.01
N GLU A 78 12.54 14.36 -27.52
CA GLU A 78 11.40 15.20 -27.89
C GLU A 78 10.60 14.61 -29.06
N LYS A 79 11.28 14.09 -30.09
CA LYS A 79 10.59 13.37 -31.18
C LYS A 79 9.84 12.13 -30.69
N ILE A 80 10.43 11.36 -29.77
CA ILE A 80 9.77 10.19 -29.18
C ILE A 80 8.59 10.62 -28.31
N PHE A 81 8.72 11.74 -27.59
CA PHE A 81 7.62 12.30 -26.80
C PHE A 81 6.44 12.74 -27.68
N GLU A 82 6.69 13.40 -28.82
CA GLU A 82 5.64 13.77 -29.77
C GLU A 82 4.92 12.53 -30.34
N GLN A 83 5.64 11.44 -30.60
CA GLN A 83 5.04 10.17 -30.99
C GLN A 83 4.17 9.60 -29.87
N ALA A 84 4.61 9.68 -28.61
CA ALA A 84 3.85 9.24 -27.46
C ALA A 84 2.55 10.04 -27.30
N GLU A 85 2.58 11.36 -27.45
CA GLU A 85 1.36 12.21 -27.42
C GLU A 85 0.41 11.89 -28.58
N ALA A 86 0.93 11.59 -29.78
CA ALA A 86 0.09 11.17 -30.91
C ALA A 86 -0.61 9.84 -30.65
N LEU A 87 0.11 8.84 -30.09
CA LEU A 87 -0.47 7.55 -29.71
C LEU A 87 -1.48 7.71 -28.57
N PHE A 88 -1.18 8.57 -27.59
CA PHE A 88 -2.09 8.88 -26.50
C PHE A 88 -3.39 9.51 -27.02
N ALA A 89 -3.29 10.47 -27.94
CA ALA A 89 -4.45 11.07 -28.59
C ALA A 89 -5.25 10.09 -29.45
N ALA A 90 -4.60 9.08 -30.02
CA ALA A 90 -5.24 7.98 -30.76
C ALA A 90 -5.92 6.94 -29.83
N GLY A 91 -5.69 7.01 -28.52
CA GLY A 91 -6.24 6.07 -27.54
C GLY A 91 -5.41 4.79 -27.36
N GLU A 92 -4.23 4.70 -27.97
CA GLU A 92 -3.30 3.57 -27.82
C GLU A 92 -2.46 3.74 -26.54
N LEU A 93 -3.11 3.55 -25.38
CA LEU A 93 -2.52 3.85 -24.07
C LEU A 93 -1.26 3.03 -23.76
N GLU A 94 -1.24 1.73 -24.08
CA GLU A 94 -0.10 0.85 -23.80
C GLU A 94 1.13 1.27 -24.61
N SER A 95 0.97 1.44 -25.92
CA SER A 95 2.03 1.91 -26.83
C SER A 95 2.48 3.34 -26.51
N ALA A 96 1.57 4.21 -26.08
CA ALA A 96 1.93 5.55 -25.60
C ALA A 96 2.79 5.48 -24.32
N GLY A 97 2.43 4.58 -23.38
CA GLY A 97 3.18 4.35 -22.14
C GLY A 97 4.62 3.92 -22.40
N GLU A 98 4.82 2.97 -23.32
CA GLU A 98 6.15 2.54 -23.76
C GLU A 98 6.95 3.71 -24.36
N LYS A 99 6.34 4.50 -25.23
CA LYS A 99 7.01 5.64 -25.87
C LYS A 99 7.36 6.76 -24.88
N TYR A 100 6.54 6.99 -23.85
CA TYR A 100 6.92 7.89 -22.77
C TYR A 100 8.16 7.39 -22.00
N LEU A 101 8.22 6.09 -21.71
CA LEU A 101 9.38 5.48 -21.06
C LEU A 101 10.62 5.50 -21.96
N ASP A 102 10.49 5.26 -23.26
CA ASP A 102 11.56 5.39 -24.25
C ASP A 102 12.12 6.82 -24.28
N SER A 103 11.24 7.83 -24.31
CA SER A 103 11.64 9.25 -24.27
C SER A 103 12.43 9.57 -23.00
N VAL A 104 11.95 9.06 -21.86
CA VAL A 104 12.61 9.19 -20.56
C VAL A 104 13.96 8.47 -20.51
N ALA A 105 14.09 7.31 -21.14
CA ALA A 105 15.34 6.55 -21.21
C ALA A 105 16.40 7.29 -22.03
N VAL A 106 15.99 7.96 -23.11
CA VAL A 106 16.89 8.78 -23.94
C VAL A 106 17.28 10.09 -23.22
N HIS A 107 16.31 10.77 -22.59
CA HIS A 107 16.57 11.98 -21.83
C HIS A 107 15.56 12.16 -20.68
N GLY A 108 15.94 11.70 -19.49
CA GLY A 108 15.09 11.74 -18.29
C GLY A 108 14.87 13.13 -17.67
N GLY A 109 15.30 14.22 -18.34
CA GLY A 109 15.11 15.60 -17.90
C GLY A 109 13.71 16.16 -18.20
N ASN A 110 12.98 15.60 -19.18
CA ASN A 110 11.66 16.07 -19.55
C ASN A 110 10.59 15.59 -18.54
N TRP A 111 10.04 16.52 -17.75
CA TRP A 111 8.99 16.19 -16.78
C TRP A 111 7.67 15.78 -17.43
N LYS A 112 7.37 16.29 -18.64
CA LYS A 112 6.12 15.95 -19.36
C LYS A 112 6.10 14.49 -19.78
N ALA A 113 7.24 13.93 -20.17
CA ALA A 113 7.35 12.50 -20.47
C ALA A 113 7.12 11.62 -19.22
N TRP A 114 7.68 12.01 -18.06
CA TRP A 114 7.38 11.33 -16.79
C TRP A 114 5.90 11.42 -16.41
N PHE A 115 5.27 12.59 -16.62
CA PHE A 115 3.84 12.78 -16.35
C PHE A 115 2.94 12.07 -17.37
N GLY A 116 3.40 11.89 -18.61
CA GLY A 116 2.72 11.09 -19.63
C GLY A 116 2.49 9.64 -19.21
N VAL A 117 3.47 9.04 -18.51
CA VAL A 117 3.30 7.71 -17.89
C VAL A 117 2.17 7.72 -16.85
N VAL A 118 2.09 8.76 -16.04
CA VAL A 118 1.00 8.93 -15.06
C VAL A 118 -0.34 9.05 -15.79
N ARG A 119 -0.43 9.87 -16.84
CA ARG A 119 -1.66 10.03 -17.65
C ARG A 119 -2.11 8.72 -18.28
N VAL A 120 -1.19 7.88 -18.74
CA VAL A 120 -1.54 6.55 -19.29
C VAL A 120 -2.13 5.66 -18.21
N GLN A 121 -1.49 5.58 -17.04
CA GLN A 121 -1.93 4.71 -15.95
C GLN A 121 -3.21 5.20 -15.29
N THR A 122 -3.44 6.51 -15.22
CA THR A 122 -4.64 7.09 -14.63
C THR A 122 -5.75 7.39 -15.64
N LYS A 123 -5.58 6.98 -16.91
CA LYS A 123 -6.47 7.34 -18.02
C LYS A 123 -6.81 8.84 -18.02
N ASP A 124 -5.76 9.65 -17.95
CA ASP A 124 -5.81 11.11 -17.85
C ASP A 124 -6.50 11.62 -16.56
N MET A 125 -6.12 11.05 -15.42
CA MET A 125 -6.64 11.41 -14.08
C MET A 125 -8.14 11.16 -13.92
N THR A 126 -8.65 10.09 -14.53
CA THR A 126 -10.03 9.60 -14.34
C THR A 126 -10.12 8.35 -13.50
N ASP A 127 -9.07 7.55 -13.51
CA ASP A 127 -9.02 6.25 -12.85
C ASP A 127 -7.79 6.24 -11.95
N PHE A 128 -7.99 6.09 -10.64
CA PHE A 128 -6.90 6.12 -9.65
C PHE A 128 -6.48 4.73 -9.18
N SER A 129 -7.01 3.66 -9.78
CA SER A 129 -6.69 2.28 -9.41
C SER A 129 -5.20 1.93 -9.57
N GLY A 130 -4.54 2.49 -10.60
CA GLY A 130 -3.12 2.27 -10.91
C GLY A 130 -2.16 3.34 -10.36
N ILE A 131 -2.61 4.24 -9.48
CA ILE A 131 -1.78 5.38 -9.02
C ILE A 131 -0.49 4.91 -8.30
N TYR A 132 -0.55 3.80 -7.56
CA TYR A 132 0.61 3.28 -6.83
C TYR A 132 1.70 2.76 -7.75
N ASP A 133 1.34 2.17 -8.89
CA ASP A 133 2.30 1.66 -9.88
C ASP A 133 3.05 2.79 -10.58
N CYS A 134 2.46 3.99 -10.62
CA CYS A 134 3.04 5.18 -11.27
C CYS A 134 3.67 6.19 -10.29
N GLN A 135 3.70 5.91 -8.98
CA GLN A 135 4.15 6.86 -7.95
C GLN A 135 5.59 7.39 -8.18
N ASN A 136 6.50 6.53 -8.63
CA ASN A 136 7.87 6.94 -8.94
C ASN A 136 7.92 7.91 -10.14
N ALA A 137 7.13 7.64 -11.19
CA ALA A 137 7.03 8.53 -12.35
C ALA A 137 6.42 9.88 -11.96
N TYR A 138 5.37 9.87 -11.13
CA TYR A 138 4.72 11.05 -10.59
C TYR A 138 5.69 11.93 -9.77
N ASN A 139 6.39 11.36 -8.78
CA ASN A 139 7.36 12.09 -7.96
C ASN A 139 8.49 12.68 -8.81
N ARG A 140 8.95 11.93 -9.82
CA ARG A 140 9.99 12.38 -10.75
C ARG A 140 9.52 13.51 -11.67
N ALA A 141 8.26 13.47 -12.10
CA ALA A 141 7.62 14.52 -12.89
C ALA A 141 7.55 15.81 -12.07
N LEU A 142 6.96 15.77 -10.88
CA LEU A 142 6.79 16.96 -10.03
C LEU A 142 8.12 17.60 -9.62
N LYS A 143 9.12 16.78 -9.27
CA LYS A 143 10.45 17.29 -8.91
C LYS A 143 11.12 18.03 -10.08
N ARG A 144 10.86 17.62 -11.32
CA ARG A 144 11.47 18.19 -12.54
C ARG A 144 10.63 19.31 -13.15
N ALA A 145 9.33 19.32 -12.93
CA ALA A 145 8.40 20.34 -13.43
C ALA A 145 8.69 21.73 -12.84
N GLY A 146 9.18 21.77 -11.60
CA GLY A 146 9.35 23.02 -10.86
C GLY A 146 8.03 23.78 -10.71
N LYS A 147 8.09 25.06 -10.39
CA LYS A 147 6.88 25.86 -10.12
C LYS A 147 5.99 26.04 -11.36
N ALA A 148 6.59 26.37 -12.50
CA ALA A 148 5.84 26.65 -13.73
C ALA A 148 5.11 25.41 -14.28
N GLY A 149 5.74 24.22 -14.25
CA GLY A 149 5.08 23.00 -14.69
C GLY A 149 3.97 22.54 -13.73
N LYS A 150 4.13 22.79 -12.43
CA LYS A 150 3.07 22.55 -11.44
C LYS A 150 1.87 23.47 -11.64
N GLU A 151 2.10 24.76 -11.93
CA GLU A 151 1.03 25.70 -12.29
C GLU A 151 0.29 25.28 -13.57
N GLU A 152 1.00 24.72 -14.57
CA GLU A 152 0.39 24.15 -15.79
C GLU A 152 -0.51 22.94 -15.46
N LEU A 153 -0.06 22.04 -14.58
CA LEU A 153 -0.84 20.89 -14.14
C LEU A 153 -2.07 21.30 -13.34
N ALA A 154 -1.93 22.25 -12.40
CA ALA A 154 -3.05 22.78 -11.64
C ALA A 154 -4.09 23.43 -12.56
N ALA A 155 -3.66 24.26 -13.52
CA ALA A 155 -4.57 24.91 -14.47
C ALA A 155 -5.36 23.90 -15.32
N THR A 156 -4.75 22.74 -15.64
CA THR A 156 -5.36 21.70 -16.48
C THR A 156 -6.29 20.78 -15.69
N TYR A 157 -5.89 20.36 -14.49
CA TYR A 157 -6.54 19.26 -13.77
C TYR A 157 -7.33 19.70 -12.53
N ASP A 158 -7.05 20.84 -11.89
CA ASP A 158 -7.69 21.22 -10.61
C ASP A 158 -9.22 21.20 -10.67
N ALA A 159 -9.81 21.77 -11.72
CA ALA A 159 -11.25 21.87 -11.85
C ALA A 159 -11.90 20.48 -11.94
N ARG A 160 -11.31 19.57 -12.72
CA ARG A 160 -11.77 18.19 -12.90
C ARG A 160 -11.61 17.38 -11.62
N LEU A 161 -10.47 17.50 -10.95
CA LEU A 161 -10.17 16.79 -9.70
C LEU A 161 -11.11 17.26 -8.57
N LYS A 162 -11.34 18.57 -8.44
CA LYS A 162 -12.30 19.12 -7.47
C LYS A 162 -13.74 18.70 -7.76
N GLN A 163 -14.12 18.64 -9.04
CA GLN A 163 -15.42 18.11 -9.44
C GLN A 163 -15.54 16.63 -9.05
N LYS A 164 -14.53 15.82 -9.33
CA LYS A 164 -14.52 14.39 -8.97
C LYS A 164 -14.62 14.17 -7.46
N ILE A 165 -13.93 14.99 -6.66
CA ILE A 165 -14.08 14.98 -5.18
C ILE A 165 -15.54 15.26 -4.79
N ALA A 166 -16.18 16.26 -5.39
CA ALA A 166 -17.56 16.61 -5.09
C ALA A 166 -18.54 15.49 -5.49
N GLU A 167 -18.36 14.89 -6.67
CA GLU A 167 -19.17 13.76 -7.16
C GLU A 167 -19.01 12.54 -6.24
N ASN A 168 -17.78 12.16 -5.91
CA ASN A 168 -17.49 11.06 -5.00
C ASN A 168 -18.01 11.33 -3.59
N ALA A 169 -18.01 12.60 -3.14
CA ALA A 169 -18.54 12.98 -1.83
C ALA A 169 -20.08 12.85 -1.76
N GLU A 170 -20.78 13.27 -2.80
CA GLU A 170 -22.24 13.11 -2.92
C GLU A 170 -22.61 11.61 -2.97
N GLU A 171 -21.91 10.83 -3.80
CA GLU A 171 -22.13 9.39 -3.87
C GLU A 171 -21.82 8.69 -2.53
N ALA A 172 -20.71 9.04 -1.88
CA ALA A 172 -20.38 8.51 -0.56
C ALA A 172 -21.44 8.85 0.50
N GLU A 173 -22.01 10.05 0.49
CA GLU A 173 -23.09 10.44 1.41
C GLU A 173 -24.33 9.57 1.20
N THR A 174 -24.75 9.35 -0.05
CA THR A 174 -25.91 8.47 -0.34
C THR A 174 -25.68 7.02 0.11
N LEU A 175 -24.46 6.50 -0.07
CA LEU A 175 -24.09 5.16 0.37
C LEU A 175 -24.02 5.05 1.90
N GLU A 176 -23.56 6.09 2.58
CA GLU A 176 -23.54 6.15 4.04
C GLU A 176 -24.93 6.23 4.65
N GLU A 177 -25.85 6.99 4.03
CA GLU A 177 -27.25 7.01 4.44
C GLU A 177 -27.91 5.63 4.27
N ALA A 178 -27.64 4.95 3.15
CA ALA A 178 -28.12 3.59 2.90
C ALA A 178 -27.54 2.58 3.92
N ASP A 179 -26.23 2.64 4.19
CA ASP A 179 -25.57 1.82 5.21
C ASP A 179 -26.14 2.08 6.61
N ALA A 180 -26.30 3.36 6.99
CA ALA A 180 -26.87 3.74 8.27
C ALA A 180 -28.31 3.24 8.42
N ALA A 181 -29.13 3.36 7.38
CA ALA A 181 -30.50 2.85 7.36
C ALA A 181 -30.55 1.32 7.48
N TYR A 182 -29.67 0.61 6.76
CA TYR A 182 -29.55 -0.84 6.87
C TYR A 182 -29.13 -1.27 8.28
N ARG A 183 -28.08 -0.67 8.84
CA ARG A 183 -27.59 -0.98 10.19
C ARG A 183 -28.61 -0.64 11.26
N ALA A 184 -29.36 0.45 11.10
CA ALA A 184 -30.46 0.81 11.99
C ALA A 184 -31.59 -0.24 11.94
N SER A 185 -31.98 -0.72 10.75
CA SER A 185 -33.03 -1.73 10.58
C SER A 185 -32.70 -3.06 11.27
N LYS A 186 -31.41 -3.41 11.37
CA LYS A 186 -30.94 -4.66 12.00
C LYS A 186 -30.62 -4.50 13.48
N ARG A 187 -30.36 -3.28 13.96
CA ARG A 187 -29.88 -3.00 15.32
C ARG A 187 -30.81 -3.56 16.40
N ASP A 188 -32.12 -3.35 16.26
CA ASP A 188 -33.08 -3.81 17.27
C ASP A 188 -33.11 -5.33 17.35
N GLY A 189 -33.16 -6.02 16.21
CA GLY A 189 -33.12 -7.49 16.15
C GLY A 189 -31.83 -8.08 16.71
N LEU A 190 -30.68 -7.48 16.39
CA LEU A 190 -29.37 -7.92 16.88
C LEU A 190 -29.20 -7.65 18.38
N SER A 191 -29.66 -6.50 18.88
CA SER A 191 -29.64 -6.18 20.31
C SER A 191 -30.55 -7.12 21.11
N ALA A 192 -31.75 -7.42 20.60
CA ALA A 192 -32.67 -8.37 21.21
C ALA A 192 -32.08 -9.80 21.24
N ALA A 193 -31.44 -10.25 20.16
CA ALA A 193 -30.75 -11.54 20.11
C ALA A 193 -29.59 -11.61 21.11
N LEU A 194 -28.82 -10.53 21.25
CA LEU A 194 -27.75 -10.42 22.24
C LEU A 194 -28.30 -10.50 23.66
N GLU A 195 -29.32 -9.71 24.00
CA GLU A 195 -29.96 -9.73 25.33
C GLU A 195 -30.58 -11.08 25.66
N ALA A 196 -31.25 -11.72 24.68
CA ALA A 196 -31.82 -13.06 24.84
C ALA A 196 -30.75 -14.13 25.11
N SER A 197 -29.54 -13.98 24.56
CA SER A 197 -28.44 -14.92 24.75
C SER A 197 -27.68 -14.75 26.08
N LYS A 198 -27.73 -13.56 26.70
CA LYS A 198 -26.98 -13.26 27.95
C LYS A 198 -27.46 -14.10 29.14
N LYS A 199 -28.76 -14.03 29.45
CA LYS A 199 -29.34 -14.72 30.62
C LYS A 199 -29.04 -16.22 30.67
N PRO A 200 -29.32 -17.01 29.61
CA PRO A 200 -29.06 -18.45 29.66
C PRO A 200 -27.57 -18.76 29.77
N PHE A 201 -26.70 -17.98 29.12
CA PHE A 201 -25.24 -18.15 29.23
C PHE A 201 -24.73 -17.90 30.65
N TYR A 202 -25.11 -16.77 31.27
CA TYR A 202 -24.66 -16.48 32.64
C TYR A 202 -25.23 -17.48 33.65
N LEU A 203 -26.49 -17.89 33.49
CA LEU A 203 -27.09 -18.89 34.37
C LEU A 203 -26.38 -20.24 34.26
N SER A 204 -26.12 -20.72 33.04
CA SER A 204 -25.41 -22.00 32.85
C SER A 204 -23.98 -21.94 33.38
N LEU A 205 -23.29 -20.81 33.18
CA LEU A 205 -21.93 -20.59 33.66
C LEU A 205 -21.86 -20.58 35.19
N VAL A 206 -22.82 -19.94 35.86
CA VAL A 206 -22.92 -19.95 37.32
C VAL A 206 -23.21 -21.36 37.84
N CYS A 207 -24.16 -22.08 37.24
CA CYS A 207 -24.44 -23.47 37.62
C CYS A 207 -23.21 -24.37 37.46
N PHE A 208 -22.47 -24.23 36.36
CA PHE A 208 -21.20 -24.91 36.15
C PHE A 208 -20.17 -24.57 37.24
N ALA A 209 -19.96 -23.29 37.52
CA ALA A 209 -19.00 -22.85 38.52
C ALA A 209 -19.34 -23.38 39.93
N VAL A 210 -20.61 -23.35 40.32
CA VAL A 210 -21.07 -23.89 41.61
C VAL A 210 -20.87 -25.40 41.69
N ALA A 211 -21.26 -26.15 40.65
CA ALA A 211 -21.08 -27.60 40.61
C ALA A 211 -19.59 -27.99 40.65
N LEU A 212 -18.75 -27.27 39.91
CA LEU A 212 -17.30 -27.50 39.88
C LEU A 212 -16.65 -27.23 41.24
N VAL A 213 -16.96 -26.10 41.87
CA VAL A 213 -16.40 -25.76 43.19
C VAL A 213 -16.88 -26.76 44.25
N ALA A 214 -18.16 -27.12 44.24
CA ALA A 214 -18.69 -28.11 45.17
C ALA A 214 -18.04 -29.49 44.95
N GLY A 215 -17.88 -29.93 43.71
CA GLY A 215 -17.21 -31.18 43.35
C GLY A 215 -15.76 -31.22 43.85
N ILE A 216 -14.98 -30.16 43.59
CA ILE A 216 -13.60 -30.04 44.07
C ILE A 216 -13.52 -30.12 45.59
N VAL A 217 -14.38 -29.37 46.31
CA VAL A 217 -14.40 -29.35 47.77
C VAL A 217 -14.73 -30.73 48.35
N LEU A 218 -15.74 -31.42 47.81
CA LEU A 218 -16.06 -32.78 48.25
C LEU A 218 -14.94 -33.77 47.94
N THR A 219 -14.31 -33.64 46.77
CA THR A 219 -13.18 -34.50 46.37
C THR A 219 -11.99 -34.37 47.32
N CYS A 220 -11.70 -33.15 47.80
CA CYS A 220 -10.68 -32.93 48.83
C CYS A 220 -11.03 -33.59 50.18
N LEU A 221 -12.30 -33.83 50.48
CA LEU A 221 -12.77 -34.44 51.73
C LEU A 221 -12.90 -35.96 51.66
N ILE A 222 -12.72 -36.60 50.51
CA ILE A 222 -12.90 -38.07 50.33
C ILE A 222 -12.08 -38.87 51.35
N ASN A 223 -10.83 -38.46 51.61
CA ASN A 223 -9.93 -39.18 52.53
C ASN A 223 -10.18 -38.88 54.01
N THR A 224 -11.11 -37.97 54.33
CA THR A 224 -11.39 -37.54 55.72
C THR A 224 -12.51 -38.31 56.40
N VAL A 225 -13.36 -39.00 55.63
CA VAL A 225 -14.49 -39.79 56.13
C VAL A 225 -14.41 -41.21 55.61
N SER A 226 -14.60 -42.20 56.49
CA SER A 226 -14.55 -43.61 56.12
C SER A 226 -15.78 -44.04 55.33
N GLY A 227 -15.56 -44.82 54.26
CA GLY A 227 -16.62 -45.37 53.42
C GLY A 227 -16.98 -44.51 52.21
N VAL A 228 -18.10 -44.84 51.56
CA VAL A 228 -18.48 -44.31 50.22
C VAL A 228 -19.32 -43.02 50.29
N GLN A 229 -19.57 -42.50 51.50
CA GLN A 229 -20.55 -41.45 51.78
C GLN A 229 -20.22 -40.11 51.12
N ILE A 230 -18.92 -39.77 50.96
CA ILE A 230 -18.47 -38.55 50.26
C ILE A 230 -18.13 -38.85 48.79
N LEU A 231 -17.62 -40.05 48.50
CA LEU A 231 -17.22 -40.46 47.16
C LEU A 231 -18.38 -40.43 46.15
N ILE A 232 -19.55 -40.96 46.51
CA ILE A 232 -20.71 -40.98 45.61
C ILE A 232 -21.21 -39.56 45.29
N PRO A 233 -21.47 -38.67 46.27
CA PRO A 233 -21.85 -37.29 45.99
C PRO A 233 -20.81 -36.49 45.19
N ALA A 234 -19.51 -36.70 45.45
CA ALA A 234 -18.43 -36.06 44.71
C ALA A 234 -18.48 -36.43 43.21
N MET A 235 -18.57 -37.73 42.90
CA MET A 235 -18.69 -38.20 41.51
C MET A 235 -19.94 -37.65 40.81
N ILE A 236 -21.08 -37.56 41.51
CA ILE A 236 -22.31 -37.00 40.95
C ILE A 236 -22.13 -35.52 40.62
N LEU A 237 -21.51 -34.75 41.51
CA LEU A 237 -21.26 -33.31 41.29
C LEU A 237 -20.24 -33.07 40.17
N ASP A 238 -19.18 -33.86 40.09
CA ASP A 238 -18.20 -33.77 39.01
C ASP A 238 -18.82 -34.13 37.65
N ALA A 239 -19.65 -35.19 37.60
CA ALA A 239 -20.40 -35.53 36.40
C ALA A 239 -21.41 -34.43 36.01
N ALA A 240 -22.09 -33.84 36.98
CA ALA A 240 -22.98 -32.70 36.76
C ALA A 240 -22.23 -31.46 36.27
N ALA A 241 -21.03 -31.20 36.79
CA ALA A 241 -20.16 -30.13 36.32
C ALA A 241 -19.73 -30.34 34.86
N ALA A 242 -19.38 -31.58 34.47
CA ALA A 242 -19.06 -31.90 33.08
C ALA A 242 -20.24 -31.64 32.14
N VAL A 243 -21.47 -32.04 32.53
CA VAL A 243 -22.68 -31.75 31.75
C VAL A 243 -22.94 -30.25 31.68
N ALA A 244 -22.85 -29.53 32.81
CA ALA A 244 -23.05 -28.08 32.88
C ALA A 244 -22.02 -27.31 32.04
N LEU A 245 -20.78 -27.82 31.93
CA LEU A 245 -19.75 -27.26 31.06
C LEU A 245 -20.16 -27.35 29.59
N VAL A 246 -20.62 -28.52 29.14
CA VAL A 246 -21.08 -28.71 27.75
C VAL A 246 -22.25 -27.77 27.44
N VAL A 247 -23.22 -27.68 28.35
CA VAL A 247 -24.36 -26.75 28.20
C VAL A 247 -23.89 -25.30 28.15
N SER A 248 -22.92 -24.92 29.00
CA SER A 248 -22.35 -23.57 29.01
C SER A 248 -21.62 -23.23 27.72
N LEU A 249 -20.92 -24.20 27.10
CA LEU A 249 -20.26 -24.02 25.81
C LEU A 249 -21.27 -23.80 24.68
N VAL A 250 -22.41 -24.50 24.70
CA VAL A 250 -23.49 -24.29 23.72
C VAL A 250 -24.05 -22.87 23.83
N PHE A 251 -24.35 -22.41 25.04
CA PHE A 251 -24.84 -21.05 25.25
C PHE A 251 -23.78 -19.99 24.98
N PHE A 252 -22.51 -20.26 25.30
CA PHE A 252 -21.37 -19.40 24.94
C PHE A 252 -21.28 -19.20 23.44
N ARG A 253 -21.41 -20.27 22.65
CA ARG A 253 -21.41 -20.19 21.19
C ARG A 253 -22.50 -19.25 20.68
N ASN A 254 -23.72 -19.37 21.19
CA ASN A 254 -24.84 -18.52 20.79
C ASN A 254 -24.61 -17.06 21.18
N PHE A 255 -24.14 -16.80 22.41
CA PHE A 255 -23.77 -15.46 22.87
C PHE A 255 -22.64 -14.85 22.04
N HIS A 256 -21.60 -15.64 21.73
CA HIS A 256 -20.46 -15.20 20.94
C HIS A 256 -20.87 -14.80 19.53
N PHE A 257 -21.69 -15.61 18.85
CA PHE A 257 -22.20 -15.25 17.51
C PHE A 257 -23.11 -14.02 17.54
N ALA A 258 -24.00 -13.89 18.53
CA ALA A 258 -24.84 -12.70 18.68
C ALA A 258 -23.98 -11.44 18.92
N ARG A 259 -22.95 -11.55 19.77
CA ARG A 259 -22.00 -10.46 20.04
C ARG A 259 -21.19 -10.08 18.80
N LEU A 260 -20.71 -11.06 18.04
CA LEU A 260 -20.00 -10.81 16.78
C LEU A 260 -20.90 -10.13 15.76
N ALA A 261 -22.14 -10.59 15.58
CA ALA A 261 -23.09 -9.99 14.66
C ALA A 261 -23.43 -8.54 15.05
N TYR A 262 -23.65 -8.29 16.35
CA TYR A 262 -23.88 -6.95 16.86
C TYR A 262 -22.68 -6.03 16.62
N LYS A 263 -21.44 -6.47 16.95
CA LYS A 263 -20.22 -5.71 16.68
C LYS A 263 -20.01 -5.45 15.19
N LYS A 264 -20.30 -6.44 14.34
CA LYS A 264 -20.19 -6.29 12.89
C LYS A 264 -21.11 -5.18 12.41
N ASN A 265 -22.37 -5.16 12.88
CA ASN A 265 -23.34 -4.12 12.56
C ASN A 265 -23.00 -2.73 13.14
N GLU A 266 -22.03 -2.59 14.05
CA GLU A 266 -21.56 -1.27 14.48
C GLU A 266 -20.53 -0.69 13.50
N SER A 267 -19.82 -1.53 12.75
CA SER A 267 -18.83 -1.10 11.77
C SER A 267 -19.49 -0.72 10.44
N SER A 268 -19.18 0.48 9.93
CA SER A 268 -19.56 0.91 8.58
C SER A 268 -18.90 0.07 7.49
N LEU A 269 -17.74 -0.55 7.75
CA LEU A 269 -17.03 -1.40 6.79
C LEU A 269 -17.63 -2.82 6.67
N SER A 270 -18.71 -3.10 7.39
CA SER A 270 -19.30 -4.44 7.43
C SER A 270 -20.31 -4.72 6.31
N THR A 271 -20.81 -3.66 5.69
CA THR A 271 -21.77 -3.66 4.57
C THR A 271 -21.02 -3.48 3.25
N GLU A 272 -21.69 -3.68 2.12
CA GLU A 272 -21.09 -3.39 0.81
C GLU A 272 -21.08 -1.88 0.57
N GLU A 273 -22.17 -1.22 0.94
CA GLU A 273 -22.41 0.21 0.82
C GLU A 273 -21.40 1.02 1.63
N GLY A 274 -21.16 0.65 2.89
CA GLY A 274 -20.19 1.35 3.72
C GLY A 274 -18.72 1.04 3.36
N ARG A 275 -18.44 -0.06 2.65
CA ARG A 275 -17.13 -0.30 2.04
C ARG A 275 -16.93 0.57 0.80
N ALA A 276 -17.92 0.62 -0.08
CA ALA A 276 -17.90 1.47 -1.26
C ALA A 276 -17.75 2.96 -0.88
N ALA A 277 -18.48 3.43 0.15
CA ALA A 277 -18.32 4.79 0.66
C ALA A 277 -16.90 5.07 1.21
N ALA A 278 -16.29 4.09 1.88
CA ALA A 278 -14.92 4.21 2.37
C ALA A 278 -13.88 4.23 1.24
N GLU A 279 -14.08 3.45 0.19
CA GLU A 279 -13.24 3.46 -1.01
C GLU A 279 -13.29 4.83 -1.70
N LEU A 280 -14.49 5.40 -1.91
CA LEU A 280 -14.67 6.75 -2.47
C LEU A 280 -13.98 7.83 -1.61
N ARG A 281 -14.01 7.72 -0.28
CA ARG A 281 -13.28 8.64 0.61
C ARG A 281 -11.77 8.49 0.49
N SER A 282 -11.27 7.25 0.42
CA SER A 282 -9.85 7.00 0.21
C SER A 282 -9.37 7.55 -1.14
N GLU A 283 -10.20 7.44 -2.17
CA GLU A 283 -9.94 8.05 -3.48
C GLU A 283 -9.90 9.58 -3.37
N ASN A 284 -10.84 10.19 -2.64
CA ASN A 284 -10.85 11.64 -2.42
C ASN A 284 -9.60 12.15 -1.67
N GLU A 285 -9.12 11.43 -0.66
CA GLU A 285 -7.87 11.76 0.04
C GLU A 285 -6.67 11.73 -0.92
N LEU A 286 -6.63 10.74 -1.80
CA LEU A 286 -5.59 10.62 -2.82
C LEU A 286 -5.66 11.75 -3.85
N ILE A 287 -6.85 12.06 -4.35
CA ILE A 287 -7.05 13.19 -5.28
C ILE A 287 -6.65 14.51 -4.60
N GLN A 288 -7.02 14.71 -3.33
CA GLN A 288 -6.64 15.90 -2.59
C GLN A 288 -5.12 16.01 -2.43
N SER A 289 -4.43 14.90 -2.14
CA SER A 289 -2.96 14.88 -2.09
C SER A 289 -2.34 15.31 -3.43
N ILE A 290 -2.93 14.91 -4.56
CA ILE A 290 -2.46 15.29 -5.90
C ILE A 290 -2.64 16.79 -6.13
N ILE A 291 -3.79 17.35 -5.74
CA ILE A 291 -4.05 18.79 -5.81
C ILE A 291 -3.01 19.53 -4.96
N ASP A 292 -2.80 19.10 -3.71
CA ASP A 292 -1.86 19.75 -2.79
C ASP A 292 -0.43 19.73 -3.35
N ASP A 293 -0.02 18.62 -3.98
CA ASP A 293 1.29 18.50 -4.63
C ASP A 293 1.50 19.46 -5.80
N PHE A 294 0.44 19.80 -6.53
CA PHE A 294 0.48 20.83 -7.58
C PHE A 294 0.65 22.24 -7.01
N HIS A 295 0.24 22.48 -5.76
CA HIS A 295 0.36 23.78 -5.10
C HIS A 295 1.55 23.91 -4.15
N ALA A 296 2.30 22.82 -3.91
CA ALA A 296 3.50 22.76 -3.05
C ALA A 296 4.77 23.33 -3.70
#